data_AF-A0A815BPC3-F1
#
_entry.id   AF-A0A815BPC3-F1
#
_cell.length_a   1.000
_cell.length_b   1.000
_cell.length_c   1.000
_cell.angle_alpha   90.00
_cell.angle_beta   90.00
_cell.angle_gamma   90.00
#
_symmetry.space_group_name_H-M   'P 1'
#
loop_
_entity.id
_entity.type
_entity.pdbx_description
1 polymer ?
#
loop_
_entity_poly.entity_id
_entity_poly.type
_entity_poly.pdbx_seq_one_letter_code
_entity_poly.pdbx_strand_id
1 'polypeptide(L)'
;FTESRTTFHYFISQNKNKTTTDGMTGLNSLFVVLLLALLACVHTNVVLEQLPTAADEEVSDADLVKLFGNNRKLSDCTNWHKKEPDPSAILMQVRKSPCRCPPSFPKSFHDGTDEWTTDPGCDASKQPNTCSYHIGAHGCYRHTYTSKGPGTQACYDKNGDWIADPRKGAGTLDKYNAVNQNLFHLLNHYNHDVVPWNNCCDDASLPENICDLYYEKRPPGECQHYRF
;
A
#
# COMPACT_ATOMS: atom_id res chain seq x y z
N PHE A 1 4.25 -11.74 39.75
CA PHE A 1 3.08 -12.46 39.19
C PHE A 1 1.94 -11.47 39.06
N THR A 2 1.70 -10.98 37.84
CA THR A 2 0.40 -10.51 37.32
C THR A 2 0.63 -10.12 35.85
N GLU A 3 0.32 -11.05 34.94
CA GLU A 3 0.19 -10.78 33.52
C GLU A 3 -1.17 -10.13 33.23
N SER A 4 -1.19 -9.14 32.35
CA SER A 4 -2.39 -8.64 31.67
C SER A 4 -2.14 -8.74 30.18
N ARG A 5 -2.72 -9.77 29.54
CA ARG A 5 -2.83 -9.90 28.09
C ARG A 5 -4.29 -9.74 27.73
N THR A 6 -4.60 -8.68 26.99
CA THR A 6 -5.92 -8.49 26.37
C THR A 6 -5.89 -9.13 24.99
N THR A 7 -6.54 -10.28 24.84
CA THR A 7 -6.74 -10.96 23.56
C THR A 7 -8.18 -10.69 23.10
N PHE A 8 -8.35 -10.05 21.94
CA PHE A 8 -9.66 -9.92 21.30
C PHE A 8 -9.90 -11.12 20.38
N HIS A 9 -10.87 -11.97 20.75
CA HIS A 9 -11.44 -13.00 19.88
C HIS A 9 -12.78 -12.50 19.34
N TYR A 10 -12.95 -12.50 18.02
CA TYR A 10 -14.25 -12.30 17.40
C TYR A 10 -14.74 -13.64 16.85
N PHE A 11 -15.79 -14.18 17.48
CA PHE A 11 -16.57 -15.30 16.98
C PHE A 11 -17.82 -14.73 16.30
N ILE A 12 -18.00 -14.99 15.00
CA ILE A 12 -19.34 -14.95 14.39
C ILE A 12 -19.75 -16.39 14.09
N SER A 13 -20.79 -16.79 14.82
CA SER A 13 -21.57 -18.01 14.65
C SER A 13 -22.25 -18.02 13.28
N GLN A 14 -22.16 -19.16 12.60
CA GLN A 14 -22.98 -19.49 11.44
C GLN A 14 -24.43 -19.67 11.87
N ASN A 15 -25.35 -19.00 11.19
CA ASN A 15 -26.76 -19.37 11.24
C ASN A 15 -27.30 -19.49 9.82
N LYS A 16 -27.48 -20.73 9.36
CA LYS A 16 -28.16 -21.09 8.11
C LYS A 16 -29.60 -21.51 8.44
N ASN A 17 -30.55 -20.81 7.81
CA ASN A 17 -31.87 -21.21 7.29
C ASN A 17 -32.82 -22.00 8.22
N LYS A 18 -34.11 -21.64 8.32
CA LYS A 18 -35.19 -21.72 7.30
C LYS A 18 -36.45 -21.12 7.98
N THR A 19 -37.36 -20.38 7.34
CA THR A 19 -38.46 -20.90 6.49
C THR A 19 -39.24 -19.76 5.81
N THR A 20 -39.41 -19.89 4.49
CA THR A 20 -40.62 -19.67 3.65
C THR A 20 -41.72 -18.69 4.09
N THR A 21 -41.96 -17.66 3.26
CA THR A 21 -43.24 -17.41 2.56
C THR A 21 -43.08 -16.34 1.45
N ASP A 22 -43.40 -16.77 0.22
CA ASP A 22 -44.13 -16.08 -0.85
C ASP A 22 -43.73 -14.69 -1.38
N GLY A 23 -43.35 -14.68 -2.68
CA GLY A 23 -44.05 -13.88 -3.69
C GLY A 23 -43.66 -12.41 -3.90
N MET A 24 -43.10 -12.10 -5.08
CA MET A 24 -43.12 -10.79 -5.75
C MET A 24 -42.30 -9.63 -5.16
N THR A 25 -40.96 -9.68 -5.21
CA THR A 25 -40.11 -8.45 -5.14
C THR A 25 -38.85 -8.46 -6.05
N GLY A 26 -38.58 -9.53 -6.80
CA GLY A 26 -37.34 -9.68 -7.58
C GLY A 26 -37.23 -8.91 -8.90
N LEU A 27 -38.31 -8.27 -9.38
CA LEU A 27 -38.33 -7.61 -10.71
C LEU A 27 -37.96 -6.12 -10.68
N ASN A 28 -37.82 -5.49 -9.50
CA ASN A 28 -37.60 -4.04 -9.41
C ASN A 28 -36.12 -3.62 -9.38
N SER A 29 -35.19 -4.49 -8.97
CA SER A 29 -33.77 -4.09 -8.86
C SER A 29 -33.05 -4.11 -10.22
N LEU A 30 -33.34 -5.11 -11.07
CA LEU A 30 -32.77 -5.20 -12.42
C LEU A 30 -33.25 -4.05 -13.32
N PHE A 31 -34.52 -3.66 -13.20
CA PHE A 31 -35.09 -2.54 -13.95
C PHE A 31 -34.43 -1.20 -13.61
N VAL A 32 -34.07 -0.97 -12.35
CA VAL A 32 -33.41 0.28 -11.91
C VAL A 32 -31.97 0.34 -12.41
N VAL A 33 -31.23 -0.77 -12.39
CA VAL A 33 -29.86 -0.84 -12.94
C VAL A 33 -29.86 -0.67 -14.47
N LEU A 34 -30.82 -1.28 -15.16
CA LEU A 34 -30.99 -1.14 -16.61
C LEU A 34 -31.40 0.29 -16.98
N LEU A 35 -32.28 0.94 -16.20
CA LEU A 35 -32.65 2.34 -16.42
C LEU A 35 -31.45 3.29 -16.23
N LEU A 36 -30.63 3.08 -15.19
CA LEU A 36 -29.45 3.90 -14.92
C LEU A 36 -28.38 3.75 -16.02
N ALA A 37 -28.19 2.53 -16.54
CA ALA A 37 -27.30 2.26 -17.67
C ALA A 37 -27.80 2.92 -18.98
N LEU A 38 -29.11 2.87 -19.24
CA LEU A 38 -29.73 3.54 -20.38
C LEU A 38 -29.68 5.07 -20.28
N LEU A 39 -29.88 5.64 -19.07
CA LEU A 39 -29.76 7.08 -18.82
C LEU A 39 -28.32 7.60 -19.02
N ALA A 40 -27.31 6.79 -18.70
CA ALA A 40 -25.90 7.10 -18.97
C ALA A 40 -25.56 7.07 -20.48
N CYS A 41 -26.20 6.17 -21.24
CA CYS A 41 -26.04 6.11 -22.69
C CYS A 41 -26.69 7.30 -23.43
N VAL A 42 -27.78 7.88 -22.91
CA VAL A 42 -28.44 9.03 -23.54
C VAL A 42 -27.63 10.33 -23.40
N HIS A 43 -26.72 10.43 -22.41
CA HIS A 43 -25.94 11.64 -22.14
C HIS A 43 -24.53 11.65 -22.75
N THR A 44 -24.10 10.54 -23.32
CA THR A 44 -22.82 10.45 -24.02
C THR A 44 -23.11 9.93 -25.42
N ASN A 45 -22.76 10.68 -26.47
CA ASN A 45 -22.88 10.23 -27.87
C ASN A 45 -21.89 9.07 -28.15
N VAL A 46 -22.01 7.98 -27.40
CA VAL A 46 -21.25 6.76 -27.60
C VAL A 46 -21.99 6.01 -28.69
N VAL A 47 -21.38 6.02 -29.88
CA VAL A 47 -21.76 5.13 -30.96
C VAL A 47 -21.57 3.70 -30.44
N LEU A 48 -22.67 2.99 -30.24
CA LEU A 48 -22.69 1.54 -30.02
C LEU A 48 -22.23 0.88 -31.33
N GLU A 49 -20.92 0.80 -31.53
CA GLU A 49 -20.37 -0.21 -32.44
C GLU A 49 -20.76 -1.58 -31.89
N GLN A 50 -21.28 -2.40 -32.79
CA GLN A 50 -21.94 -3.67 -32.51
C GLN A 50 -21.10 -4.54 -31.59
N LEU A 51 -21.60 -4.76 -30.36
CA LEU A 51 -21.09 -5.81 -29.49
C LEU A 51 -21.32 -7.16 -30.19
N PRO A 52 -20.30 -8.01 -30.35
CA PRO A 52 -20.49 -9.35 -30.87
C PRO A 52 -21.41 -10.11 -29.92
N THR A 53 -22.41 -10.78 -30.48
CA THR A 53 -23.31 -11.70 -29.77
C THR A 53 -22.51 -12.90 -29.28
N ALA A 54 -21.82 -12.74 -28.16
CA ALA A 54 -21.26 -13.84 -27.38
C ALA A 54 -22.33 -14.31 -26.39
N ALA A 55 -22.44 -15.63 -26.25
CA ALA A 55 -23.35 -16.31 -25.33
C ALA A 55 -23.31 -15.67 -23.93
N ASP A 56 -24.47 -15.66 -23.27
CA ASP A 56 -24.69 -15.12 -21.92
C ASP A 56 -23.74 -15.78 -20.89
N GLU A 57 -22.54 -15.23 -20.74
CA GLU A 57 -21.68 -15.51 -19.60
C GLU A 57 -22.11 -14.52 -18.51
N GLU A 58 -22.89 -15.01 -17.54
CA GLU A 58 -23.28 -14.21 -16.37
C GLU A 58 -22.02 -13.73 -15.65
N VAL A 59 -21.76 -12.42 -15.70
CA VAL A 59 -20.68 -11.78 -14.93
C VAL A 59 -20.98 -12.00 -13.45
N SER A 60 -20.08 -12.65 -12.73
CA SER A 60 -20.32 -12.96 -11.32
C SER A 60 -20.25 -11.71 -10.45
N ASP A 61 -20.93 -11.72 -9.30
CA ASP A 61 -20.81 -10.65 -8.30
C ASP A 61 -19.34 -10.41 -7.88
N ALA A 62 -18.51 -11.45 -7.89
CA ALA A 62 -17.08 -11.36 -7.60
C ALA A 62 -16.34 -10.56 -8.68
N ASP A 63 -16.70 -10.75 -9.95
CA ASP A 63 -16.11 -10.02 -11.08
C ASP A 63 -16.54 -8.55 -11.07
N LEU A 64 -17.79 -8.26 -10.72
CA LEU A 64 -18.25 -6.88 -10.52
C LEU A 64 -17.53 -6.21 -9.36
N VAL A 65 -17.42 -6.86 -8.19
CA VAL A 65 -16.69 -6.32 -7.03
C VAL A 65 -15.22 -6.04 -7.39
N LYS A 66 -14.58 -6.94 -8.14
CA LYS A 66 -13.22 -6.75 -8.62
C LYS A 66 -13.12 -5.58 -9.60
N LEU A 67 -14.01 -5.49 -10.59
CA LEU A 67 -14.03 -4.41 -11.57
C LEU A 67 -14.23 -3.03 -10.88
N PHE A 68 -15.24 -2.90 -10.02
CA PHE A 68 -15.53 -1.65 -9.31
C PHE A 68 -14.47 -1.31 -8.25
N GLY A 69 -13.95 -2.31 -7.53
CA GLY A 69 -12.86 -2.14 -6.56
C GLY A 69 -11.58 -1.65 -7.22
N ASN A 70 -11.23 -2.20 -8.38
CA ASN A 70 -10.08 -1.79 -9.17
C ASN A 70 -10.22 -0.36 -9.69
N ASN A 71 -11.40 0.00 -10.20
CA ASN A 71 -11.69 1.36 -10.64
C ASN A 71 -11.55 2.37 -9.49
N ARG A 72 -11.97 2.00 -8.27
CA ARG A 72 -11.80 2.84 -7.09
C ARG A 72 -10.34 3.00 -6.70
N LYS A 73 -9.58 1.91 -6.54
CA LYS A 73 -8.14 1.97 -6.18
C LYS A 73 -7.35 2.77 -7.21
N LEU A 74 -7.59 2.54 -8.50
CA LEU A 74 -7.00 3.30 -9.61
C LEU A 74 -7.27 4.80 -9.48
N SER A 75 -8.54 5.16 -9.26
CA SER A 75 -8.95 6.56 -9.06
C SER A 75 -8.29 7.16 -7.81
N ASP A 76 -8.29 6.44 -6.69
CA ASP A 76 -7.72 6.92 -5.42
C ASP A 76 -6.21 7.12 -5.53
N CYS A 77 -5.48 6.19 -6.14
CA CYS A 77 -4.05 6.31 -6.42
C CYS A 77 -3.75 7.53 -7.32
N THR A 78 -4.47 7.65 -8.45
CA THR A 78 -4.30 8.75 -9.41
C THR A 78 -4.61 10.11 -8.77
N ASN A 79 -5.67 10.20 -7.98
CA ASN A 79 -6.08 11.43 -7.31
C ASN A 79 -5.11 11.82 -6.19
N TRP A 80 -4.59 10.84 -5.44
CA TRP A 80 -3.55 11.08 -4.45
C TRP A 80 -2.28 11.61 -5.13
N HIS A 81 -1.80 10.96 -6.19
CA HIS A 81 -0.58 11.37 -6.90
C HIS A 81 -0.66 12.83 -7.39
N LYS A 82 -1.79 13.22 -7.98
CA LYS A 82 -2.01 14.60 -8.45
C LYS A 82 -1.96 15.66 -7.34
N LYS A 83 -2.37 15.29 -6.12
CA LYS A 83 -2.39 16.20 -4.97
C LYS A 83 -1.06 16.24 -4.23
N GLU A 84 -0.28 15.16 -4.35
CA GLU A 84 0.94 15.02 -3.58
C GLU A 84 2.05 15.91 -4.19
N PRO A 85 2.74 16.72 -3.37
CA PRO A 85 3.79 17.60 -3.87
C PRO A 85 4.96 16.81 -4.46
N ASP A 86 5.81 17.52 -5.19
CA ASP A 86 7.09 16.98 -5.63
C ASP A 86 7.94 16.52 -4.43
N PRO A 87 8.52 15.30 -4.46
CA PRO A 87 9.24 14.75 -3.31
C PRO A 87 10.59 15.43 -3.07
N SER A 88 11.14 16.21 -4.00
CA SER A 88 12.49 16.79 -3.89
C SER A 88 12.65 17.65 -2.63
N ALA A 89 11.60 18.39 -2.25
CA ALA A 89 11.60 19.20 -1.04
C ALA A 89 11.76 18.35 0.22
N ILE A 90 11.18 17.15 0.25
CA ILE A 90 11.27 16.21 1.37
C ILE A 90 12.60 15.46 1.31
N LEU A 91 13.05 15.04 0.12
CA LEU A 91 14.33 14.36 -0.09
C LEU A 91 15.52 15.19 0.41
N MET A 92 15.47 16.52 0.27
CA MET A 92 16.49 17.42 0.82
C MET A 92 16.52 17.50 2.35
N GLN A 93 15.45 17.07 3.03
CA GLN A 93 15.32 17.13 4.49
C GLN A 93 15.63 15.80 5.17
N VAL A 94 15.72 14.73 4.40
CA VAL A 94 15.97 13.40 4.94
C VAL A 94 17.40 12.95 4.66
N ARG A 95 17.83 11.98 5.46
CA ARG A 95 19.16 11.42 5.36
C ARG A 95 19.23 10.43 4.20
N LYS A 96 20.28 10.55 3.38
CA LYS A 96 20.57 9.57 2.33
C LYS A 96 20.85 8.21 2.95
N SER A 97 20.28 7.17 2.35
CA SER A 97 20.43 5.79 2.81
C SER A 97 21.91 5.35 2.71
N PRO A 98 22.41 4.56 3.65
CA PRO A 98 23.69 3.90 3.47
C PRO A 98 23.62 2.94 2.28
N CYS A 99 24.64 2.94 1.41
CA CYS A 99 24.67 1.99 0.29
C CYS A 99 24.81 0.53 0.73
N ARG A 100 25.26 0.31 1.98
CA ARG A 100 25.33 -1.01 2.59
C ARG A 100 24.91 -0.94 4.05
N CYS A 101 24.40 -2.04 4.60
CA CYS A 101 24.24 -2.22 6.03
C CYS A 101 25.22 -3.29 6.57
N PRO A 102 25.46 -3.35 7.89
CA PRO A 102 26.26 -4.42 8.46
C PRO A 102 25.66 -5.80 8.16
N PRO A 103 26.46 -6.80 7.76
CA PRO A 103 25.95 -8.13 7.36
C PRO A 103 25.18 -8.87 8.46
N SER A 104 25.37 -8.51 9.72
CA SER A 104 24.67 -9.11 10.85
C SER A 104 23.25 -8.56 11.08
N PHE A 105 22.83 -7.55 10.31
CA PHE A 105 21.56 -6.84 10.48
C PHE A 105 21.26 -6.49 11.96
N PRO A 106 22.11 -5.70 12.62
CA PRO A 106 21.93 -5.35 14.03
C PRO A 106 20.65 -4.50 14.23
N LYS A 107 20.13 -4.45 15.46
CA LYS A 107 18.90 -3.67 15.79
C LYS A 107 19.04 -2.16 15.54
N SER A 108 20.27 -1.66 15.61
CA SER A 108 20.64 -0.35 15.10
C SER A 108 22.10 -0.37 14.65
N PHE A 109 22.47 0.59 13.80
CA PHE A 109 23.87 0.84 13.46
C PHE A 109 24.10 2.32 13.18
N HIS A 110 25.34 2.76 13.37
CA HIS A 110 25.76 4.11 13.06
C HIS A 110 26.44 4.13 11.68
N ASP A 111 26.09 5.09 10.84
CA ASP A 111 26.74 5.29 9.53
C ASP A 111 27.94 6.24 9.60
N GLY A 112 28.52 6.39 10.79
CA GLY A 112 29.55 7.37 11.10
C GLY A 112 29.02 8.76 11.47
N THR A 113 27.73 9.06 11.23
CA THR A 113 27.16 10.37 11.58
C THR A 113 25.82 10.31 12.30
N ASP A 114 24.99 9.30 12.04
CA ASP A 114 23.73 9.13 12.78
C ASP A 114 23.34 7.66 12.93
N GLU A 115 22.37 7.40 13.81
CA GLU A 115 21.85 6.06 14.11
C GLU A 115 20.69 5.70 13.17
N TRP A 116 20.81 4.52 12.56
CA TRP A 116 19.75 3.84 11.81
C TRP A 116 19.15 2.75 12.67
N THR A 117 17.82 2.70 12.78
CA THR A 117 17.12 1.72 13.63
C THR A 117 16.34 0.74 12.77
N THR A 118 16.30 -0.55 13.15
CA THR A 118 15.56 -1.56 12.39
C THR A 118 14.09 -1.18 12.24
N ASP A 119 13.56 -1.35 11.03
CA ASP A 119 12.13 -1.24 10.79
C ASP A 119 11.41 -2.47 11.38
N PRO A 120 10.49 -2.30 12.35
CA PRO A 120 9.73 -3.42 12.90
C PRO A 120 8.88 -4.18 11.87
N GLY A 121 8.49 -3.52 10.77
CA GLY A 121 7.73 -4.07 9.66
C GLY A 121 8.59 -4.80 8.61
N CYS A 122 9.91 -4.65 8.65
CA CYS A 122 10.85 -5.37 7.79
C CYS A 122 12.15 -5.69 8.55
N ASP A 123 12.06 -6.64 9.47
CA ASP A 123 13.15 -7.05 10.37
C ASP A 123 13.78 -8.36 9.89
N ALA A 124 15.06 -8.32 9.53
CA ALA A 124 15.79 -9.49 9.04
C ALA A 124 15.72 -10.70 9.98
N SER A 125 15.66 -10.47 11.30
CA SER A 125 15.57 -11.56 12.28
C SER A 125 14.19 -12.23 12.31
N LYS A 126 13.18 -11.68 11.61
CA LYS A 126 11.80 -12.19 11.55
C LYS A 126 11.42 -12.73 10.16
N GLN A 127 12.38 -12.80 9.25
CA GLN A 127 12.18 -13.41 7.93
C GLN A 127 11.72 -14.88 8.06
N PRO A 128 10.89 -15.39 7.13
CA PRO A 128 10.39 -14.74 5.91
C PRO A 128 9.13 -13.87 6.10
N ASN A 129 8.55 -13.84 7.31
CA ASN A 129 7.21 -13.28 7.55
C ASN A 129 7.25 -11.77 7.86
N THR A 130 8.09 -11.02 7.15
CA THR A 130 8.27 -9.58 7.33
C THR A 130 8.43 -8.93 5.95
N CYS A 131 8.47 -7.60 5.87
CA CYS A 131 8.68 -6.87 4.60
C CYS A 131 7.53 -6.99 3.58
N SER A 132 6.28 -7.09 4.03
CA SER A 132 5.10 -7.18 3.13
C SER A 132 4.98 -6.01 2.15
N TYR A 133 5.44 -4.83 2.56
CA TYR A 133 5.47 -3.61 1.74
C TYR A 133 6.72 -3.49 0.86
N HIS A 134 7.72 -4.35 1.06
CA HIS A 134 9.05 -4.31 0.42
C HIS A 134 9.46 -5.70 -0.04
N ILE A 135 8.65 -6.31 -0.92
CA ILE A 135 8.86 -7.68 -1.40
C ILE A 135 10.22 -7.77 -2.09
N GLY A 136 11.12 -8.59 -1.54
CA GLY A 136 12.50 -8.75 -1.99
C GLY A 136 13.55 -8.23 -1.01
N ALA A 137 13.16 -7.38 -0.07
CA ALA A 137 14.05 -6.93 1.02
C ALA A 137 14.30 -8.04 2.04
N HIS A 138 15.53 -8.10 2.56
CA HIS A 138 15.88 -8.94 3.69
C HIS A 138 15.70 -8.19 5.03
N GLY A 139 16.01 -6.90 5.06
CA GLY A 139 15.76 -6.06 6.22
C GLY A 139 15.81 -4.58 5.85
N CYS A 140 15.06 -3.77 6.59
CA CYS A 140 15.06 -2.32 6.44
C CYS A 140 15.41 -1.60 7.73
N TYR A 141 15.89 -0.37 7.57
CA TYR A 141 16.21 0.54 8.63
C TYR A 141 15.52 1.88 8.40
N ARG A 142 15.12 2.53 9.47
CA ARG A 142 14.52 3.86 9.44
C ARG A 142 15.45 4.88 10.09
N HIS A 143 15.48 6.06 9.49
CA HIS A 143 16.12 7.26 10.01
C HIS A 143 15.12 8.42 9.99
N THR A 144 15.19 9.28 11.01
CA THR A 144 14.37 10.48 11.11
C THR A 144 15.25 11.66 11.43
N TYR A 145 15.19 12.72 10.62
CA TYR A 145 16.00 13.92 10.85
C TYR A 145 15.47 14.75 12.02
N THR A 146 14.15 14.75 12.21
CA THR A 146 13.49 15.36 13.37
C THR A 146 12.41 14.43 13.90
N SER A 147 12.05 14.60 15.17
CA SER A 147 11.02 13.80 15.82
C SER A 147 9.63 13.93 15.20
N LYS A 148 9.39 14.91 14.31
CA LYS A 148 8.07 15.16 13.71
C LYS A 148 8.07 15.28 12.19
N GLY A 149 9.23 15.12 11.57
CA GLY A 149 9.44 15.36 10.15
C GLY A 149 9.38 14.10 9.29
N PRO A 150 9.75 14.23 8.01
CA PRO A 150 9.85 13.11 7.10
C PRO A 150 10.93 12.12 7.55
N GLY A 151 10.75 10.87 7.13
CA GLY A 151 11.66 9.77 7.42
C GLY A 151 12.24 9.18 6.14
N THR A 152 13.36 8.49 6.28
CA THR A 152 13.86 7.59 5.24
C THR A 152 13.80 6.17 5.76
N GLN A 153 13.27 5.29 4.93
CA GLN A 153 13.37 3.86 5.13
C GLN A 153 14.33 3.30 4.07
N ALA A 154 15.43 2.70 4.52
CA ALA A 154 16.47 2.11 3.71
C ALA A 154 16.33 0.58 3.76
N CYS A 155 16.12 -0.07 2.63
CA CYS A 155 15.97 -1.52 2.56
C CYS A 155 17.15 -2.17 1.83
N TYR A 156 17.51 -3.36 2.29
CA TYR A 156 18.71 -4.07 1.87
C TYR A 156 18.39 -5.51 1.50
N ASP A 157 19.13 -6.04 0.53
CA ASP A 157 19.09 -7.45 0.20
C ASP A 157 19.79 -8.30 1.28
N LYS A 158 19.82 -9.62 1.10
CA LYS A 158 20.48 -10.54 2.06
C LYS A 158 21.98 -10.32 2.23
N ASN A 159 22.64 -9.65 1.28
CA ASN A 159 24.07 -9.34 1.32
C ASN A 159 24.34 -8.00 2.03
N GLY A 160 23.27 -7.31 2.44
CA GLY A 160 23.34 -5.99 3.04
C GLY A 160 23.52 -4.89 2.01
N ASP A 161 23.23 -5.13 0.73
CA ASP A 161 23.35 -4.13 -0.33
C ASP A 161 22.03 -3.37 -0.48
N TRP A 162 22.11 -2.03 -0.57
CA TRP A 162 20.93 -1.18 -0.68
C TRP A 162 20.17 -1.44 -1.97
N ILE A 163 18.85 -1.58 -1.86
CA ILE A 163 17.98 -1.86 -2.99
C ILE A 163 17.51 -0.53 -3.58
N ALA A 164 17.96 -0.23 -4.80
CA ALA A 164 17.58 0.97 -5.53
C ALA A 164 16.23 0.85 -6.26
N ASP A 165 15.91 -0.37 -6.70
CA ASP A 165 14.75 -0.66 -7.55
C ASP A 165 13.51 -0.90 -6.67
N PRO A 166 12.49 -0.02 -6.72
CA PRO A 166 11.29 -0.17 -5.91
C PRO A 166 10.54 -1.48 -6.16
N ARG A 167 10.66 -2.05 -7.36
CA ARG A 167 10.05 -3.34 -7.71
C ARG A 167 10.77 -4.55 -7.11
N LYS A 168 11.94 -4.33 -6.49
CA LYS A 168 12.75 -5.37 -5.85
C LYS A 168 12.81 -5.23 -4.33
N GLY A 169 11.92 -4.43 -3.74
CA GLY A 169 11.85 -4.22 -2.30
C GLY A 169 12.71 -3.06 -1.80
N ALA A 170 12.88 -2.01 -2.60
CA ALA A 170 13.46 -0.78 -2.09
C ALA A 170 12.60 -0.22 -0.94
N GLY A 171 13.24 0.54 -0.06
CA GLY A 171 12.53 1.29 0.95
C GLY A 171 11.85 2.52 0.36
N THR A 172 11.17 3.27 1.20
CA THR A 172 10.44 4.47 0.76
C THR A 172 10.84 5.69 1.57
N LEU A 173 10.74 6.84 0.93
CA LEU A 173 10.63 8.11 1.64
C LEU A 173 9.31 8.11 2.42
N ASP A 174 9.32 8.45 3.71
CA ASP A 174 8.11 8.65 4.49
C ASP A 174 7.82 10.16 4.60
N LYS A 175 6.59 10.59 4.32
CA LYS A 175 6.19 11.96 4.62
C LYS A 175 6.12 12.20 6.12
N TYR A 176 5.65 11.19 6.86
CA TYR A 176 5.63 11.20 8.32
C TYR A 176 6.34 9.95 8.82
N ASN A 177 7.39 10.12 9.60
CA ASN A 177 8.12 8.98 10.13
C ASN A 177 7.25 8.12 11.08
N ALA A 178 7.49 6.80 11.07
CA ALA A 178 6.75 5.84 11.88
C ALA A 178 7.41 5.50 13.24
N VAL A 179 8.64 5.96 13.49
CA VAL A 179 9.49 5.46 14.59
C VAL A 179 9.31 6.27 15.87
N ASN A 180 9.04 5.58 16.98
CA ASN A 180 8.94 6.16 18.33
C ASN A 180 7.95 7.34 18.44
N GLN A 181 6.87 7.26 17.67
CA GLN A 181 5.90 8.33 17.53
C GLN A 181 4.65 8.15 18.40
N ASN A 182 3.98 9.27 18.69
CA ASN A 182 2.65 9.25 19.29
C ASN A 182 1.58 8.82 18.27
N LEU A 183 0.37 8.52 18.76
CA LEU A 183 -0.74 8.04 17.93
C LEU A 183 -1.05 8.95 16.73
N PHE A 184 -0.97 10.27 16.90
CA PHE A 184 -1.27 11.22 15.83
C PHE A 184 -0.29 11.10 14.66
N HIS A 185 1.00 10.97 14.95
CA HIS A 185 2.02 10.78 13.92
C HIS A 185 1.91 9.41 13.24
N LEU A 186 1.59 8.35 13.99
CA LEU A 186 1.34 7.03 13.41
C LEU A 186 0.14 7.03 12.45
N LEU A 187 -0.94 7.72 12.82
CA LEU A 187 -2.11 7.88 11.95
C LEU A 187 -1.77 8.69 10.68
N ASN A 188 -0.94 9.71 10.80
CA ASN A 188 -0.48 10.46 9.63
C ASN A 188 0.39 9.60 8.70
N HIS A 189 1.35 8.84 9.25
CA HIS A 189 2.12 7.87 8.45
C HIS A 189 1.20 6.88 7.73
N TYR A 190 0.23 6.31 8.46
CA TYR A 190 -0.73 5.39 7.86
C TYR A 190 -1.52 6.05 6.72
N ASN A 191 -2.07 7.24 6.92
CA ASN A 191 -2.90 7.92 5.92
C ASN A 191 -2.11 8.46 4.72
N HIS A 192 -0.85 8.86 4.92
CA HIS A 192 -0.06 9.55 3.89
C HIS A 192 0.97 8.67 3.19
N ASP A 193 1.32 7.52 3.78
CA ASP A 193 2.36 6.64 3.26
C ASP A 193 1.83 5.20 3.04
N VAL A 194 1.01 4.66 3.94
CA VAL A 194 0.49 3.26 3.84
C VAL A 194 -0.77 3.16 2.97
N VAL A 195 -1.79 3.98 3.22
CA VAL A 195 -3.04 3.96 2.43
C VAL A 195 -2.79 4.20 0.94
N PRO A 196 -1.93 5.17 0.53
CA PRO A 196 -1.61 5.35 -0.88
C PRO A 196 -0.88 4.15 -1.46
N TRP A 197 0.03 3.51 -0.72
CA TRP A 197 0.68 2.28 -1.16
C TRP A 197 -0.36 1.17 -1.40
N ASN A 198 -1.32 0.99 -0.50
CA ASN A 198 -2.39 0.00 -0.66
C ASN A 198 -3.27 0.25 -1.90
N ASN A 199 -3.52 1.52 -2.21
CA ASN A 199 -4.32 1.91 -3.38
C ASN A 199 -3.53 1.79 -4.69
N CYS A 200 -2.20 1.87 -4.65
CA CYS A 200 -1.36 1.86 -5.85
C CYS A 200 -0.67 0.51 -6.13
N CYS A 201 -0.34 -0.27 -5.09
CA CYS A 201 0.62 -1.38 -5.18
C CYS A 201 0.12 -2.73 -4.61
N ASP A 202 -0.83 -2.74 -3.66
CA ASP A 202 -1.32 -3.95 -2.98
C ASP A 202 -2.34 -4.76 -3.81
N ASP A 203 -2.36 -4.57 -5.12
CA ASP A 203 -3.34 -5.22 -6.00
C ASP A 203 -2.71 -5.64 -7.31
N ALA A 204 -2.45 -6.94 -7.43
CA ALA A 204 -1.86 -7.54 -8.63
C ALA A 204 -2.78 -7.43 -9.87
N SER A 205 -4.04 -7.00 -9.71
CA SER A 205 -4.95 -6.78 -10.83
C SER A 205 -4.97 -5.34 -11.35
N LEU A 206 -4.28 -4.41 -10.67
CA LEU A 206 -4.02 -3.09 -11.23
C LEU A 206 -2.94 -3.17 -12.31
N PRO A 207 -2.97 -2.26 -13.32
CA PRO A 207 -1.87 -2.14 -14.26
C PRO A 207 -0.55 -1.93 -13.53
N GLU A 208 0.50 -2.61 -13.96
CA GLU A 208 1.79 -2.64 -13.25
C GLU A 208 2.31 -1.23 -12.98
N ASN A 209 2.17 -0.31 -13.94
CA ASN A 209 2.64 1.07 -13.87
C ASN A 209 1.88 1.96 -12.86
N ILE A 210 0.75 1.51 -12.29
CA ILE A 210 0.03 2.30 -11.27
C ILE A 210 0.87 2.44 -9.99
N CYS A 211 1.61 1.42 -9.63
CA CYS A 211 2.50 1.49 -8.47
C CYS A 211 3.68 2.44 -8.69
N ASP A 212 4.06 2.75 -9.95
CA ASP A 212 5.09 3.76 -10.23
C ASP A 212 4.64 5.15 -9.78
N LEU A 213 3.34 5.46 -9.83
CA LEU A 213 2.81 6.72 -9.30
C LEU A 213 3.12 6.86 -7.80
N TYR A 214 3.06 5.76 -7.04
CA TYR A 214 3.47 5.80 -5.64
C TYR A 214 4.95 6.13 -5.49
N TYR A 215 5.81 5.41 -6.20
CA TYR A 215 7.26 5.58 -6.09
C TYR A 215 7.78 6.91 -6.67
N GLU A 216 7.06 7.54 -7.60
CA GLU A 216 7.34 8.91 -8.04
C GLU A 216 7.21 9.92 -6.89
N LYS A 217 6.33 9.67 -5.92
CA LYS A 217 6.07 10.57 -4.77
C LYS A 217 6.74 10.09 -3.48
N ARG A 218 7.14 8.83 -3.42
CA ARG A 218 7.77 8.17 -2.28
C ARG A 218 8.99 7.35 -2.73
N PRO A 219 9.96 7.97 -3.43
CA PRO A 219 11.10 7.22 -3.96
C PRO A 219 11.99 6.70 -2.81
N PRO A 220 12.79 5.64 -3.06
CA PRO A 220 13.81 5.18 -2.11
C PRO A 220 14.93 6.21 -1.90
N GLY A 221 15.00 7.23 -2.76
CA GLY A 221 16.03 8.25 -2.75
C GLY A 221 17.33 7.75 -3.38
N GLU A 222 18.44 8.23 -2.85
CA GLU A 222 19.79 7.83 -3.26
C GLU A 222 20.52 7.21 -2.07
N CYS A 223 21.44 6.31 -2.36
CA CYS A 223 22.37 5.84 -1.36
C CYS A 223 23.66 6.68 -1.34
N GLN A 224 24.32 6.69 -0.19
CA GLN A 224 25.63 7.28 0.01
C GLN A 224 26.58 6.24 0.62
N HIS A 225 27.82 6.23 0.14
CA HIS A 225 28.87 5.38 0.71
C HIS A 225 29.33 5.96 2.04
N TYR A 226 28.86 5.36 3.13
CA TYR A 226 29.39 5.60 4.46
C TYR A 226 30.44 4.55 4.82
N ARG A 227 31.32 4.90 5.75
CA ARG A 227 32.29 3.96 6.32
C ARG A 227 31.71 3.45 7.63
N PHE A 228 31.68 2.13 7.80
CA PHE A 228 31.31 1.44 9.03
C PHE A 228 32.56 0.84 9.67
#